data_AF-A0A419WBT1-F1
#
_entry.id   AF-A0A419WBT1-F1
#
_cell.length_a   1.000
_cell.length_b   1.000
_cell.length_c   1.000
_cell.angle_alpha   90.00
_cell.angle_beta   90.00
_cell.angle_gamma   90.00
#
_symmetry.space_group_name_H-M   'P 1'
#
loop_
_entity.id
_entity.type
_entity.pdbx_description
1 polymer ?
#
loop_
_entity_poly.entity_id
_entity_poly.type
_entity_poly.pdbx_seq_one_letter_code
_entity_poly.pdbx_strand_id
1 'polypeptide(L)'
;MEEWSAYFNEGVSYYNATVGGIKKGRKFGNAVYYNMIGMALESLLTAAIMKDGYLPEHSSVSSMLRELKKKYDVPEEFTTESRFFNRFMNMCSLEVMEMKEPTDEDIQRMVDFTANVKGWTEALLEKPCEAN
;
A
#
# COMPACT_ATOMS: atom_id res chain seq x y z
N MET A 1 3.21 13.87 18.95
CA MET A 1 3.28 12.61 18.17
C MET A 1 2.97 13.03 16.76
N GLU A 2 3.90 12.89 15.83
CA GLU A 2 3.64 13.32 14.45
C GLU A 2 2.56 12.40 13.88
N GLU A 3 1.49 12.96 13.31
CA GLU A 3 0.28 12.21 12.96
C GLU A 3 0.57 11.08 11.94
N TRP A 4 1.59 11.24 11.08
CA TRP A 4 2.04 10.18 10.16
C TRP A 4 2.50 8.90 10.86
N SER A 5 3.01 8.99 12.10
CA SER A 5 3.56 7.84 12.82
C SER A 5 2.48 6.82 13.19
N ALA A 6 1.25 7.28 13.44
CA ALA A 6 0.11 6.38 13.68
C ALA A 6 -0.21 5.55 12.43
N TYR A 7 -0.30 6.20 11.26
CA TYR A 7 -0.55 5.53 9.98
C TYR A 7 0.58 4.58 9.58
N PHE A 8 1.83 4.96 9.81
CA PHE A 8 2.96 4.07 9.54
C PHE A 8 2.88 2.79 10.40
N ASN A 9 2.67 2.95 11.70
CA ASN A 9 2.56 1.82 12.63
C ASN A 9 1.35 0.92 12.31
N GLU A 10 0.23 1.51 11.90
CA GLU A 10 -0.94 0.76 11.43
C GLU A 10 -0.61 -0.04 10.17
N GLY A 11 0.01 0.58 9.17
CA GLY A 11 0.41 -0.09 7.92
C GLY A 11 1.37 -1.26 8.17
N VAL A 12 2.36 -1.07 9.06
CA VAL A 12 3.28 -2.14 9.49
C VAL A 12 2.53 -3.27 10.20
N SER A 13 1.53 -2.95 11.01
CA SER A 13 0.72 -3.95 11.71
C SER A 13 -0.06 -4.83 10.73
N TYR A 14 -0.72 -4.24 9.72
CA TYR A 14 -1.42 -5.00 8.67
C TYR A 14 -0.46 -5.83 7.82
N TYR A 15 0.70 -5.29 7.46
CA TYR A 15 1.73 -6.04 6.74
C TYR A 15 2.21 -7.26 7.55
N ASN A 16 2.53 -7.06 8.83
CA ASN A 16 2.97 -8.14 9.72
C ASN A 16 1.88 -9.20 9.94
N ALA A 17 0.63 -8.79 10.08
CA ALA A 17 -0.51 -9.71 10.17
C ALA A 17 -0.67 -10.55 8.89
N THR A 18 -0.51 -9.93 7.73
CA THR A 18 -0.54 -10.61 6.41
C THR A 18 0.56 -11.65 6.31
N VAL A 19 1.82 -11.24 6.47
CA VAL A 19 2.99 -12.12 6.37
C VAL A 19 2.94 -13.23 7.42
N GLY A 20 2.59 -12.89 8.66
CA GLY A 20 2.44 -13.86 9.74
C GLY A 20 1.33 -14.86 9.48
N GLY A 21 0.20 -14.42 8.93
CA GLY A 21 -0.93 -15.27 8.56
C GLY A 21 -0.56 -16.26 7.45
N ILE A 22 0.18 -15.81 6.42
CA ILE A 22 0.65 -16.67 5.34
C ILE A 22 1.63 -17.72 5.89
N LYS A 23 2.65 -17.30 6.65
CA LYS A 23 3.66 -18.19 7.23
C LYS A 23 3.09 -19.23 8.19
N LYS A 24 2.00 -18.93 8.90
CA LYS A 24 1.32 -19.84 9.85
C LYS A 24 0.31 -20.79 9.18
N GLY A 25 0.42 -21.00 7.87
CA GLY A 25 -0.36 -21.99 7.13
C GLY A 25 -1.60 -21.43 6.43
N ARG A 26 -1.58 -20.15 5.99
CA ARG A 26 -2.59 -19.53 5.11
C ARG A 26 -4.05 -19.83 5.52
N LYS A 27 -4.42 -19.52 6.77
CA LYS A 27 -5.75 -19.88 7.31
C LYS A 27 -6.92 -19.07 6.73
N PHE A 28 -6.65 -17.98 6.02
CA PHE A 28 -7.67 -17.12 5.41
C PHE A 28 -7.68 -17.29 3.88
N GLY A 29 -8.81 -16.95 3.25
CA GLY A 29 -8.90 -16.88 1.78
C GLY A 29 -8.13 -15.69 1.21
N ASN A 30 -7.84 -15.73 -0.10
CA ASN A 30 -7.05 -14.71 -0.77
C ASN A 30 -7.71 -13.33 -0.77
N ALA A 31 -9.03 -13.26 -0.80
CA ALA A 31 -9.75 -11.99 -0.60
C ALA A 31 -9.41 -11.30 0.74
N VAL A 32 -9.21 -12.05 1.83
CA VAL A 32 -8.84 -11.48 3.13
C VAL A 32 -7.40 -10.97 3.11
N TYR A 33 -6.47 -11.74 2.55
CA TYR A 33 -5.08 -11.30 2.40
C TYR A 33 -4.97 -10.07 1.52
N TYR A 34 -5.68 -10.04 0.41
CA TYR A 34 -5.77 -8.87 -0.47
C TYR A 34 -6.23 -7.61 0.27
N ASN A 35 -7.29 -7.70 1.07
CA ASN A 35 -7.80 -6.57 1.83
C ASN A 35 -6.79 -6.10 2.90
N MET A 36 -6.13 -7.02 3.61
CA MET A 36 -5.08 -6.65 4.57
C MET A 36 -3.88 -5.99 3.90
N ILE A 37 -3.50 -6.44 2.71
CA ILE A 37 -2.46 -5.80 1.90
C ILE A 37 -2.90 -4.40 1.47
N GLY A 38 -4.15 -4.22 1.03
CA GLY A 38 -4.71 -2.91 0.73
C GLY A 38 -4.62 -1.94 1.91
N MET A 39 -5.07 -2.36 3.09
CA MET A 39 -4.97 -1.55 4.31
C MET A 39 -3.52 -1.20 4.66
N ALA A 40 -2.59 -2.15 4.48
CA ALA A 40 -1.17 -1.88 4.69
C ALA A 40 -0.64 -0.81 3.72
N LEU A 41 -0.91 -0.96 2.42
CA LEU A 41 -0.47 -0.02 1.37
C LEU A 41 -1.05 1.37 1.58
N GLU A 42 -2.36 1.49 1.81
CA GLU A 42 -3.03 2.77 2.04
C GLU A 42 -2.47 3.49 3.27
N SER A 43 -2.26 2.76 4.37
CA SER A 43 -1.73 3.35 5.61
C SER A 43 -0.27 3.81 5.43
N LEU A 44 0.57 3.00 4.80
CA LEU A 44 1.98 3.34 4.53
C LEU A 44 2.12 4.55 3.61
N LEU A 45 1.30 4.62 2.55
CA LEU A 45 1.31 5.75 1.63
C LEU A 45 0.69 7.01 2.26
N THR A 46 -0.30 6.85 3.14
CA THR A 46 -0.87 7.96 3.90
C THR A 46 0.17 8.56 4.83
N ALA A 47 0.95 7.72 5.52
CA ALA A 47 2.06 8.18 6.34
C ALA A 47 3.10 8.96 5.51
N ALA A 48 3.46 8.46 4.33
CA ALA A 48 4.38 9.14 3.42
C ALA A 48 3.87 10.53 2.99
N ILE A 49 2.58 10.66 2.68
CA ILE A 49 1.96 11.94 2.28
C ILE A 49 1.86 12.88 3.49
N MET A 50 1.45 12.37 4.65
CA MET A 50 1.31 13.14 5.89
C MET A 50 2.62 13.67 6.45
N LYS A 51 3.77 13.16 5.99
CA LYS A 51 5.08 13.78 6.24
C LYS A 51 5.11 15.26 5.86
N ASP A 52 4.33 15.65 4.83
CA ASP A 52 4.20 17.02 4.38
C ASP A 52 3.03 17.79 5.04
N GLY A 53 2.34 17.19 6.00
CA GLY A 53 1.29 17.84 6.80
C GLY A 53 -0.10 17.88 6.16
N TYR A 54 -0.39 17.01 5.18
CA TYR A 54 -1.72 16.91 4.58
C TYR A 54 -2.13 15.46 4.29
N LEU A 55 -3.41 15.25 4.01
CA LEU A 55 -4.00 13.93 3.74
C LEU A 55 -4.07 13.64 2.23
N PRO A 56 -4.02 12.37 1.81
CA PRO A 56 -4.19 11.98 0.41
C PRO A 56 -5.53 12.48 -0.17
N GLU A 57 -5.49 12.98 -1.41
CA GLU A 57 -6.71 13.40 -2.13
C GLU A 57 -7.62 12.22 -2.49
N HIS A 58 -7.03 11.03 -2.67
CA HIS A 58 -7.71 9.80 -3.04
C HIS A 58 -7.07 8.59 -2.35
N SER A 59 -7.86 7.61 -1.95
CA SER A 59 -7.36 6.40 -1.28
C SER A 59 -6.76 5.36 -2.23
N SER A 60 -6.99 5.45 -3.55
CA SER A 60 -6.43 4.45 -4.46
C SER A 60 -4.89 4.51 -4.48
N VAL A 61 -4.24 3.36 -4.34
CA VAL A 61 -2.76 3.22 -4.29
C VAL A 61 -2.08 3.94 -5.47
N SER A 62 -2.61 3.78 -6.69
CA SER A 62 -2.06 4.47 -7.87
C SER A 62 -2.18 5.99 -7.81
N SER A 63 -3.27 6.53 -7.23
CA SER A 63 -3.44 7.99 -7.07
C SER A 63 -2.48 8.54 -6.03
N MET A 64 -2.33 7.87 -4.89
CA MET A 64 -1.41 8.26 -3.83
C MET A 64 0.05 8.26 -4.31
N LEU A 65 0.46 7.21 -5.04
CA LEU A 65 1.80 7.15 -5.63
C LEU A 65 2.05 8.25 -6.66
N ARG A 66 1.04 8.57 -7.49
CA ARG A 66 1.13 9.69 -8.45
C ARG A 66 1.31 11.02 -7.73
N GLU A 67 0.68 11.19 -6.58
CA GLU A 67 0.82 12.39 -5.76
C GLU A 67 2.23 12.49 -5.15
N LEU A 68 2.71 11.42 -4.53
CA LEU A 68 4.06 11.33 -3.95
C LEU A 68 5.15 11.57 -5.00
N LYS A 69 4.98 11.04 -6.22
CA LYS A 69 5.88 11.25 -7.36
C LYS A 69 6.08 12.71 -7.76
N LYS A 70 5.18 13.63 -7.37
CA LYS A 70 5.34 15.06 -7.64
C LYS A 70 6.46 15.68 -6.81
N LYS A 71 6.84 15.05 -5.70
CA LYS A 71 7.76 15.62 -4.69
C LYS A 71 8.91 14.69 -4.31
N TYR A 72 8.72 13.39 -4.46
CA TYR A 72 9.64 12.37 -4.00
C TYR A 72 10.09 11.46 -5.13
N ASP A 73 11.31 10.96 -5.01
CA ASP A 73 11.82 9.91 -5.89
C ASP A 73 11.19 8.57 -5.50
N VAL A 74 10.06 8.27 -6.14
CA VAL A 74 9.31 7.02 -5.96
C VAL A 74 9.75 6.03 -7.05
N PRO A 75 10.20 4.81 -6.70
CA PRO A 75 10.60 3.81 -7.67
C PRO A 75 9.58 3.62 -8.81
N GLU A 76 10.05 3.55 -10.05
CA GLU A 76 9.16 3.41 -11.21
C GLU A 76 8.31 2.14 -11.14
N GLU A 77 8.89 1.06 -10.62
CA GLU A 77 8.24 -0.24 -10.38
C GLU A 77 6.95 -0.13 -9.54
N PHE A 78 6.86 0.83 -8.60
CA PHE A 78 5.67 1.00 -7.77
C PHE A 78 4.43 1.35 -8.61
N THR A 79 4.59 2.03 -9.75
CA THR A 79 3.48 2.32 -10.65
C THR A 79 2.98 1.07 -11.38
N THR A 80 3.88 0.15 -11.72
CA THR A 80 3.50 -1.12 -12.33
C THR A 80 2.75 -1.99 -11.33
N GLU A 81 3.26 -2.07 -10.11
CA GLU A 81 2.65 -2.86 -9.04
C GLU A 81 1.34 -2.26 -8.53
N SER A 82 1.22 -0.93 -8.44
CA SER A 82 -0.03 -0.28 -8.06
C SER A 82 -1.14 -0.49 -9.10
N ARG A 83 -0.79 -0.49 -10.38
CA ARG A 83 -1.74 -0.83 -11.45
C ARG A 83 -2.17 -2.28 -11.33
N PHE A 84 -1.23 -3.20 -11.07
CA PHE A 84 -1.56 -4.60 -10.84
C PHE A 84 -2.52 -4.77 -9.66
N PHE A 85 -2.20 -4.18 -8.51
CA PHE A 85 -3.05 -4.20 -7.32
C PHE A 85 -4.45 -3.63 -7.61
N ASN A 86 -4.52 -2.48 -8.29
CA ASN A 86 -5.79 -1.83 -8.59
C ASN A 86 -6.71 -2.64 -9.52
N ARG A 87 -6.20 -3.61 -10.29
CA ARG A 87 -7.04 -4.47 -11.16
C ARG A 87 -8.03 -5.33 -10.39
N PHE A 88 -7.81 -5.53 -9.08
CA PHE A 88 -8.70 -6.30 -8.22
C PHE A 88 -9.72 -5.42 -7.49
N MET A 89 -9.62 -4.08 -7.62
CA MET A 89 -10.61 -3.16 -7.05
C MET A 89 -11.81 -3.00 -7.99
N ASN A 90 -12.91 -3.68 -7.66
CA ASN A 90 -14.16 -3.61 -8.42
C ASN A 90 -15.16 -2.56 -7.91
N MET A 91 -14.78 -1.72 -6.93
CA MET A 91 -15.73 -0.85 -6.20
C MET A 91 -16.30 0.33 -7.00
N CYS A 92 -15.70 0.72 -8.13
CA CYS A 92 -16.06 1.96 -8.85
C CYS A 92 -16.49 1.76 -10.32
N SER A 93 -16.85 0.54 -10.72
CA SER A 93 -17.37 0.28 -12.06
C SER A 93 -18.89 0.42 -12.11
N LEU A 94 -19.42 1.16 -13.09
CA LEU A 94 -20.85 1.18 -13.40
C LEU A 94 -21.34 -0.14 -14.01
N GLU A 95 -20.40 -0.97 -14.49
CA GLU A 95 -20.65 -2.31 -15.04
C GLU A 95 -20.34 -3.37 -13.99
N VAL A 96 -21.19 -4.41 -13.88
CA VAL A 96 -20.93 -5.58 -13.04
C VAL A 96 -19.79 -6.38 -13.66
N MET A 97 -18.56 -6.06 -13.27
CA MET A 97 -17.40 -6.89 -13.60
C MET A 97 -17.35 -8.09 -12.67
N GLU A 98 -17.09 -9.27 -13.22
CA GLU A 98 -16.83 -10.47 -12.41
C GLU A 98 -15.70 -10.18 -11.42
N MET A 99 -15.93 -10.55 -10.16
CA MET A 99 -14.94 -10.37 -9.10
C MET A 99 -13.78 -11.33 -9.36
N LYS A 100 -12.65 -10.79 -9.81
CA LYS A 100 -11.44 -11.58 -9.97
C LYS A 100 -10.81 -11.78 -8.60
N GLU A 101 -10.90 -12.99 -8.07
CA GLU A 101 -10.20 -13.33 -6.82
C GLU A 101 -8.69 -13.49 -7.11
N PRO A 102 -7.80 -12.89 -6.31
CA PRO A 102 -6.36 -13.07 -6.50
C PRO A 102 -5.93 -14.51 -6.21
N THR A 103 -4.98 -15.00 -7.00
CA THR A 103 -4.31 -16.29 -6.77
C THR A 103 -3.28 -16.19 -5.66
N ASP A 104 -2.74 -17.33 -5.20
CA ASP A 104 -1.65 -17.33 -4.22
C ASP A 104 -0.40 -16.61 -4.73
N GLU A 105 -0.11 -16.74 -6.03
CA GLU A 105 0.98 -16.02 -6.70
C GLU A 105 0.73 -14.51 -6.75
N ASP A 106 -0.52 -14.11 -7.03
CA ASP A 106 -0.92 -12.69 -6.99
C ASP A 106 -0.73 -12.12 -5.57
N ILE A 107 -1.15 -12.86 -4.54
CA ILE A 107 -0.97 -12.46 -3.13
C ILE A 107 0.51 -12.33 -2.79
N GLN A 108 1.35 -13.28 -3.20
CA GLN A 108 2.78 -13.19 -2.93
C GLN A 108 3.41 -11.96 -3.58
N ARG A 109 3.07 -11.68 -4.84
CA ARG A 109 3.51 -10.47 -5.56
C ARG A 109 3.07 -9.19 -4.84
N MET A 110 1.83 -9.14 -4.34
CA MET A 110 1.32 -7.98 -3.59
C MET A 110 2.03 -7.81 -2.24
N VAL A 111 2.38 -8.91 -1.56
CA VAL A 111 3.18 -8.87 -0.32
C VAL A 111 4.57 -8.29 -0.58
N ASP A 112 5.23 -8.72 -1.65
CA ASP A 112 6.56 -8.24 -2.02
C ASP A 112 6.50 -6.75 -2.38
N PHE A 113 5.49 -6.32 -3.13
CA PHE A 113 5.24 -4.90 -3.39
C PHE A 113 5.04 -4.10 -2.10
N THR A 114 4.21 -4.60 -1.17
CA THR A 114 3.98 -3.94 0.13
C THR A 114 5.24 -3.84 0.96
N ALA A 115 6.11 -4.86 0.91
CA ALA A 115 7.40 -4.84 1.59
C ALA A 115 8.31 -3.73 1.05
N ASN A 116 8.35 -3.56 -0.27
CA ASN A 116 9.13 -2.49 -0.91
C ASN A 116 8.58 -1.11 -0.56
N VAL A 117 7.25 -0.93 -0.58
CA VAL A 117 6.61 0.32 -0.16
C VAL A 117 6.92 0.63 1.30
N LYS A 118 6.83 -0.37 2.20
CA LYS A 118 7.19 -0.20 3.60
C LYS A 118 8.63 0.30 3.75
N GLY A 119 9.59 -0.35 3.11
CA GLY A 119 11.01 0.03 3.19
C GLY A 119 11.27 1.43 2.63
N TRP A 120 10.62 1.78 1.53
CA TRP A 120 10.69 3.13 0.95
C TRP A 120 10.09 4.19 1.88
N THR A 121 8.90 3.94 2.44
CA THR A 121 8.24 4.86 3.38
C THR A 121 9.10 5.06 4.64
N GLU A 122 9.67 3.99 5.19
CA GLU A 122 10.56 4.04 6.35
C GLU A 122 11.78 4.93 6.06
N ALA A 123 12.47 4.70 4.94
CA ALA A 123 13.61 5.51 4.53
C ALA A 123 13.24 6.98 4.23
N LEU A 124 12.02 7.24 3.74
CA LEU A 124 11.51 8.58 3.51
C LEU A 124 11.26 9.33 4.83
N LEU A 125 10.67 8.66 5.83
CA LEU A 125 10.32 9.26 7.12
C LEU A 125 11.55 9.50 8.01
N GLU A 126 12.61 8.71 7.86
CA GLU A 126 13.89 8.91 8.55
C GLU A 126 14.70 10.10 7.99
N LYS A 127 14.47 10.51 6.73
CA LYS A 127 15.18 11.63 6.10
C LYS A 127 14.51 12.97 6.46
N PRO A 128 15.27 13.97 6.98
CA PRO A 128 14.75 15.32 7.09
C PRO A 128 14.38 15.86 5.69
N CYS A 129 13.25 16.54 5.58
CA CYS A 129 12.77 17.09 4.32
C CYS A 129 13.81 18.08 3.76
N GLU A 130 14.38 17.81 2.58
CA GLU A 130 15.17 18.80 1.85
C GLU A 130 14.20 19.85 1.29
N ALA A 131 14.08 20.97 1.99
CA ALA A 131 13.35 22.14 1.51
C ALA A 131 14.15 22.75 0.34
N ASN A 132 13.60 22.66 -0.87
CA ASN A 132 14.00 23.50 -1.99
C ASN A 132 13.33 24.87 -1.90
#